data_AF-A0A4R5XSR2-F1
#
_entry.id   AF-A0A4R5XSR2-F1
#
_cell.length_a   1.000
_cell.length_b   1.000
_cell.length_c   1.000
_cell.angle_alpha   90.00
_cell.angle_beta   90.00
_cell.angle_gamma   90.00
#
_symmetry.space_group_name_H-M   'P 1'
#
loop_
_entity.id
_entity.type
_entity.pdbx_description
1 polymer ?
#
loop_
_entity_poly.entity_id
_entity_poly.type
_entity_poly.pdbx_seq_one_letter_code
_entity_poly.pdbx_strand_id
1 'polypeptide(L)'
;MVVNPAVRPKVATTGLVIASAVVFMVFALSVTALAAAELPLAMKVTVGGVLLATVLVLALLWGKRSARRRTWVADAANKWRSFNNAKLTSGTTTEVTLLSVDAVQPTGAWVTIMWNRFNHIQPAWIEALPEPLWPGSVLLIAPDPAQVMPSTPWPATYFIRAADCLAWAPAEGQQH
;
A
#
# COMPACT_ATOMS: atom_id res chain seq x y z
N MET A 1 9.61 6.68 -10.78
CA MET A 1 9.01 6.90 -9.44
C MET A 1 8.98 5.56 -8.73
N VAL A 2 9.65 5.45 -7.58
CA VAL A 2 9.59 4.23 -6.76
C VAL A 2 8.20 4.21 -6.10
N VAL A 3 7.48 3.10 -6.25
CA VAL A 3 6.13 2.95 -5.69
C VAL A 3 6.26 2.56 -4.23
N ASN A 4 5.59 3.29 -3.33
CA ASN A 4 5.57 2.98 -1.90
C ASN A 4 4.95 1.57 -1.68
N PRO A 5 5.73 0.58 -1.21
CA PRO A 5 5.25 -0.77 -0.95
C PRO A 5 4.38 -0.87 0.33
N ALA A 6 4.38 0.16 1.19
CA ALA A 6 3.55 0.20 2.39
C ALA A 6 2.06 0.46 2.09
N VAL A 7 1.77 1.06 0.92
CA VAL A 7 0.41 1.46 0.54
C VAL A 7 -0.25 0.39 -0.31
N ARG A 8 -1.45 -0.05 0.10
CA ARG A 8 -2.22 -1.04 -0.65
C ARG A 8 -2.70 -0.48 -1.98
N PRO A 9 -2.43 -1.17 -3.11
CA PRO A 9 -2.91 -0.72 -4.40
C PRO A 9 -4.44 -0.82 -4.47
N LYS A 10 -5.09 0.30 -4.82
CA LYS A 10 -6.53 0.38 -5.04
C LYS A 10 -6.90 -0.30 -6.37
N VAL A 11 -7.77 -1.31 -6.32
CA VAL A 11 -8.24 -2.00 -7.53
C VAL A 11 -9.37 -1.22 -8.19
N ALA A 12 -10.39 -0.88 -7.40
CA ALA A 12 -11.51 -0.08 -7.82
C ALA A 12 -11.23 1.39 -7.51
N THR A 13 -11.06 2.20 -8.56
CA THR A 13 -11.12 3.66 -8.46
C THR A 13 -12.49 4.11 -8.92
N THR A 14 -13.08 5.15 -8.30
CA THR A 14 -14.40 5.67 -8.66
C THR A 14 -14.55 5.86 -10.17
N GLY A 15 -13.55 6.47 -10.82
CA GLY A 15 -13.55 6.65 -12.27
C GLY A 15 -13.54 5.34 -13.09
N LEU A 16 -12.87 4.28 -12.61
CA LEU A 16 -12.86 2.99 -13.30
C LEU A 16 -14.21 2.28 -13.15
N VAL A 17 -14.83 2.39 -11.97
CA VAL A 17 -16.16 1.82 -11.73
C VAL A 17 -17.20 2.54 -12.60
N ILE A 18 -17.18 3.87 -12.63
CA ILE A 18 -18.07 4.68 -13.49
C ILE A 18 -17.83 4.33 -14.96
N ALA A 19 -16.58 4.34 -15.42
CA ALA A 19 -16.26 4.01 -16.81
C ALA A 19 -16.71 2.59 -17.19
N SER A 20 -16.54 1.62 -16.28
CA SER A 20 -17.01 0.25 -16.51
C SER A 20 -18.54 0.21 -16.62
N ALA A 21 -19.26 0.88 -15.71
CA ALA A 21 -20.72 0.94 -15.74
C ALA A 21 -21.26 1.58 -17.02
N VAL A 22 -20.67 2.70 -17.44
CA VAL A 22 -21.04 3.39 -18.70
C VAL A 22 -20.77 2.49 -19.91
N VAL A 23 -19.59 1.88 -20.00
CA VAL A 23 -19.24 1.00 -21.12
C VAL A 23 -20.17 -0.21 -21.17
N PHE A 24 -20.49 -0.84 -20.04
CA PHE A 24 -21.44 -1.96 -20.02
C PHE A 24 -22.86 -1.54 -20.43
N MET A 25 -23.31 -0.36 -20.00
CA MET A 25 -24.63 0.16 -20.39
C MET A 25 -24.69 0.48 -21.89
N VAL A 26 -23.68 1.17 -22.42
CA VAL A 26 -23.56 1.46 -23.86
C VAL A 26 -23.45 0.16 -24.65
N PHE A 27 -22.69 -0.82 -24.17
CA PHE A 27 -22.56 -2.12 -24.82
C PHE A 27 -23.91 -2.84 -24.90
N ALA A 28 -24.65 -2.95 -23.80
CA ALA A 28 -25.95 -3.60 -23.76
C ALA A 28 -27.00 -2.92 -24.67
N LEU A 29 -27.06 -1.58 -24.64
CA LEU A 29 -27.95 -0.79 -25.51
C LEU A 29 -27.54 -0.92 -26.98
N SER A 30 -26.25 -0.89 -27.28
CA SER A 30 -25.76 -1.01 -28.65
C SER A 30 -26.01 -2.39 -29.22
N VAL A 31 -25.80 -3.46 -28.46
CA VAL A 31 -26.03 -4.85 -28.90
C VAL A 31 -27.50 -5.07 -29.24
N THR A 32 -28.43 -4.59 -28.40
CA THR A 32 -29.87 -4.68 -28.67
C THR A 32 -30.29 -3.87 -29.89
N ALA A 33 -29.76 -2.65 -30.04
CA ALA A 33 -30.00 -1.82 -31.23
C ALA A 33 -29.42 -2.40 -32.53
N LEU A 34 -28.20 -2.95 -32.49
CA LEU A 34 -27.53 -3.60 -33.63
C LEU A 34 -28.26 -4.87 -34.10
N ALA A 35 -28.84 -5.62 -33.16
CA ALA A 35 -29.64 -6.80 -33.46
C ALA A 35 -30.94 -6.42 -34.20
N ALA A 36 -31.60 -5.34 -33.78
CA ALA A 36 -32.86 -4.87 -34.37
C ALA A 36 -32.69 -4.06 -35.66
N ALA A 37 -31.52 -3.47 -35.92
CA ALA A 37 -31.30 -2.61 -37.08
C ALA A 37 -31.05 -3.39 -38.37
N GLU A 38 -31.65 -2.97 -39.49
CA GLU A 38 -31.35 -3.46 -40.84
C GLU A 38 -30.07 -2.81 -41.42
N LEU A 39 -28.95 -2.98 -40.72
CA LEU A 39 -27.65 -2.50 -41.16
C LEU A 39 -26.93 -3.56 -42.01
N PRO A 40 -26.11 -3.14 -43.00
CA PRO A 40 -25.20 -4.05 -43.71
C PRO A 40 -24.32 -4.83 -42.73
N LEU A 41 -24.11 -6.11 -43.01
CA LEU A 41 -23.33 -7.01 -42.13
C LEU A 41 -21.94 -6.44 -41.81
N ALA A 42 -21.28 -5.82 -42.78
CA ALA A 42 -19.97 -5.20 -42.59
C ALA A 42 -19.96 -4.13 -41.49
N MET A 43 -21.00 -3.28 -41.41
CA MET A 43 -21.15 -2.27 -40.35
C MET A 43 -21.44 -2.92 -38.99
N LYS A 44 -22.29 -3.95 -38.95
CA LYS A 44 -22.57 -4.69 -37.70
C LYS A 44 -21.30 -5.29 -37.11
N VAL A 45 -20.45 -5.87 -37.97
CA VAL A 45 -19.16 -6.45 -37.57
C VAL A 45 -18.19 -5.38 -37.07
N THR A 46 -18.10 -4.21 -37.74
CA THR A 46 -17.19 -3.14 -37.31
C THR A 46 -17.61 -2.57 -35.95
N VAL A 47 -18.88 -2.23 -35.77
CA VAL A 47 -19.38 -1.66 -34.51
C VAL A 47 -19.28 -2.69 -33.38
N GLY A 48 -19.67 -3.94 -33.62
CA GLY A 48 -19.52 -5.03 -32.66
C GLY A 48 -18.05 -5.25 -32.26
N GLY A 49 -17.12 -5.19 -33.22
CA GLY A 49 -15.68 -5.31 -32.97
C GLY A 49 -15.14 -4.21 -32.07
N VAL A 50 -15.50 -2.94 -32.32
CA VAL A 50 -15.07 -1.80 -31.48
C VAL A 50 -15.61 -1.91 -30.07
N LEU A 51 -16.88 -2.29 -29.92
CA LEU A 51 -17.52 -2.50 -28.63
C LEU A 51 -16.81 -3.60 -27.83
N LEU A 52 -16.54 -4.74 -28.48
CA LEU A 52 -15.86 -5.87 -27.85
C LEU A 52 -14.41 -5.52 -27.46
N ALA A 53 -13.69 -4.80 -28.32
CA ALA A 53 -12.34 -4.30 -28.02
C ALA A 53 -12.32 -3.41 -26.76
N THR A 54 -13.32 -2.54 -26.62
CA THR A 54 -13.43 -1.64 -25.45
C THR A 54 -13.64 -2.42 -24.14
N VAL A 55 -14.52 -3.42 -24.15
CA VAL A 55 -14.74 -4.31 -23.00
C VAL A 55 -13.47 -5.08 -22.66
N LEU A 56 -12.75 -5.59 -23.66
CA LEU A 56 -11.51 -6.34 -23.48
C LEU A 56 -10.40 -5.48 -22.85
N VAL A 57 -10.26 -4.22 -23.27
CA VAL A 57 -9.32 -3.27 -22.65
C VAL A 57 -9.66 -3.04 -21.17
N LEU A 58 -10.93 -2.84 -20.83
CA LEU A 58 -11.35 -2.71 -19.42
C LEU A 58 -11.04 -3.97 -18.62
N ALA A 59 -11.32 -5.16 -19.17
CA ALA A 59 -11.00 -6.43 -18.51
C ALA A 59 -9.50 -6.57 -18.24
N LEU A 60 -8.64 -6.20 -19.19
CA LEU A 60 -7.19 -6.19 -19.01
C LEU A 60 -6.74 -5.20 -17.93
N LEU A 61 -7.33 -4.01 -17.86
CA LEU A 61 -7.04 -3.02 -16.81
C LEU A 61 -7.41 -3.55 -15.42
N TRP A 62 -8.59 -4.14 -15.28
CA TRP A 62 -9.03 -4.81 -14.05
C TRP A 62 -8.11 -5.98 -13.68
N GLY A 63 -7.77 -6.83 -14.65
CA GLY A 63 -6.86 -7.95 -14.47
C GLY A 63 -5.49 -7.50 -13.97
N LYS A 64 -4.90 -6.48 -14.60
CA LYS A 64 -3.59 -5.92 -14.20
C LYS A 64 -3.63 -5.34 -12.79
N ARG A 65 -4.69 -4.61 -12.41
CA ARG A 65 -4.84 -4.06 -11.06
C ARG A 65 -5.09 -5.13 -10.01
N SER A 66 -5.89 -6.13 -10.34
CA SER A 66 -6.15 -7.27 -9.47
C SER A 66 -4.87 -8.07 -9.21
N ALA A 67 -4.10 -8.35 -10.27
CA ALA A 67 -2.80 -9.01 -10.16
C ALA A 67 -1.84 -8.24 -9.24
N ARG A 68 -1.72 -6.90 -9.43
CA ARG A 68 -0.91 -6.03 -8.55
C ARG A 68 -1.34 -6.08 -7.09
N ARG A 69 -2.64 -6.15 -6.80
CA ARG A 69 -3.11 -6.30 -5.42
C ARG A 69 -2.77 -7.67 -4.86
N ARG A 70 -2.88 -8.74 -5.66
CA ARG A 70 -2.51 -10.09 -5.22
C ARG A 70 -1.03 -10.18 -4.88
N THR A 71 -0.15 -9.64 -5.74
CA THR A 71 1.30 -9.60 -5.44
C THR A 71 1.57 -8.80 -4.19
N TRP A 72 0.97 -7.61 -4.06
CA TRP A 72 1.13 -6.79 -2.86
C TRP A 72 0.67 -7.51 -1.58
N VAL A 73 -0.45 -8.23 -1.61
CA VAL A 73 -0.95 -8.99 -0.45
C VAL A 73 0.02 -10.12 -0.09
N ALA A 74 0.56 -10.83 -1.08
CA ALA A 74 1.55 -11.88 -0.84
C ALA A 74 2.85 -11.31 -0.23
N ASP A 75 3.34 -10.20 -0.76
CA ASP A 75 4.54 -9.52 -0.26
C ASP A 75 4.33 -8.97 1.16
N ALA A 76 3.17 -8.35 1.41
CA ALA A 76 2.78 -7.86 2.73
C ALA A 76 2.71 -9.01 3.76
N ALA A 77 2.12 -10.15 3.39
CA ALA A 77 2.06 -11.32 4.25
C ALA A 77 3.45 -11.89 4.55
N ASN A 78 4.36 -11.90 3.57
CA ASN A 78 5.74 -12.32 3.77
C ASN A 78 6.50 -11.37 4.70
N LYS A 79 6.32 -10.05 4.54
CA LYS A 79 6.91 -9.04 5.44
C LYS A 79 6.38 -9.18 6.86
N TRP A 80 5.08 -9.37 7.06
CA TRP A 80 4.49 -9.64 8.37
C TRP A 80 4.97 -10.96 8.99
N ARG A 81 5.19 -12.01 8.19
CA ARG A 81 5.78 -13.25 8.70
C ARG A 81 7.21 -13.01 9.19
N SER A 82 8.03 -12.29 8.43
CA SER A 82 9.39 -11.92 8.85
C SER A 82 9.38 -11.03 10.10
N PHE A 83 8.44 -10.09 10.17
CA PHE A 83 8.25 -9.20 11.31
C PHE A 83 7.91 -9.98 12.59
N ASN A 84 6.95 -10.89 12.50
CA ASN A 84 6.56 -11.73 13.63
C ASN A 84 7.69 -12.68 14.06
N ASN A 85 8.42 -13.25 13.10
CA ASN A 85 9.59 -14.06 13.41
C ASN A 85 10.65 -13.24 14.15
N ALA A 86 10.98 -12.03 13.66
CA ALA A 86 11.90 -11.13 14.33
C ALA A 86 11.45 -10.79 15.76
N LYS A 87 10.15 -10.50 15.93
CA LYS A 87 9.54 -10.23 17.24
C LYS A 87 9.67 -11.40 18.22
N LEU A 88 9.60 -12.64 17.74
CA LEU A 88 9.78 -13.84 18.57
C LEU A 88 11.24 -14.14 18.90
N THR A 89 12.17 -13.79 18.00
CA THR A 89 13.60 -14.06 18.18
C THR A 89 14.34 -12.98 18.94
N SER A 90 13.80 -11.76 18.98
CA SER A 90 14.41 -10.62 19.64
C SER A 90 13.91 -10.47 21.08
N GLY A 91 14.69 -9.81 21.93
CA GLY A 91 14.33 -9.55 23.33
C GLY A 91 13.22 -8.49 23.45
N THR A 92 13.48 -7.44 24.22
CA THR A 92 12.52 -6.33 24.38
C THR A 92 12.31 -5.64 23.04
N THR A 93 11.09 -5.71 22.50
CA THR A 93 10.72 -5.07 21.24
C THR A 93 9.42 -4.29 21.39
N THR A 94 9.23 -3.32 20.50
CA THR A 94 8.01 -2.51 20.42
C THR A 94 7.70 -2.18 18.97
N GLU A 95 6.44 -1.90 18.70
CA GLU A 95 5.95 -1.54 17.38
C GLU A 95 5.70 -0.04 17.31
N VAL A 96 6.27 0.60 16.30
CA VAL A 96 6.02 2.02 15.99
C VAL A 96 5.57 2.16 14.55
N THR A 97 4.51 2.91 14.30
CA THR A 97 4.03 3.19 12.95
C THR A 97 4.65 4.48 12.44
N LEU A 98 5.25 4.43 11.27
CA LEU A 98 5.78 5.58 10.56
C LEU A 98 4.65 6.35 9.88
N LEU A 99 4.35 7.56 10.36
CA LEU A 99 3.27 8.40 9.84
C LEU A 99 3.73 9.30 8.69
N SER A 100 4.91 9.92 8.82
CA SER A 100 5.50 10.77 7.79
C SER A 100 7.02 10.65 7.78
N VAL A 101 7.59 10.98 6.61
CA VAL A 101 9.03 11.19 6.43
C VAL A 101 9.18 12.65 6.01
N ASP A 102 9.67 13.48 6.93
CA ASP A 102 9.61 14.94 6.81
C ASP A 102 10.82 15.49 6.06
N ALA A 103 12.01 14.96 6.37
CA ALA A 103 13.24 15.32 5.67
C ALA A 103 14.23 14.15 5.64
N VAL A 104 14.74 13.82 4.44
CA VAL A 104 15.75 12.76 4.24
C VAL A 104 17.14 13.40 4.17
N GLN A 105 18.10 12.82 4.88
CA GLN A 105 19.50 13.24 4.93
C GLN A 105 20.42 12.02 4.69
N PRO A 106 21.73 12.23 4.41
CA PRO A 106 22.65 11.11 4.15
C PRO A 106 22.80 10.15 5.33
N THR A 107 22.64 10.65 6.57
CA THR A 107 22.82 9.88 7.81
C THR A 107 21.53 9.29 8.35
N GLY A 108 20.37 9.65 7.78
CA GLY A 108 19.07 9.27 8.32
C GLY A 108 17.93 10.14 7.84
N ALA A 109 16.80 10.08 8.53
CA ALA A 109 15.63 10.87 8.20
C ALA A 109 14.93 11.40 9.45
N TRP A 110 14.38 12.60 9.34
CA TRP A 110 13.37 13.10 10.25
C TRP A 110 12.03 12.50 9.90
N VAL A 111 11.38 11.92 10.89
CA VAL A 111 10.14 11.18 10.75
C VAL A 111 9.17 11.50 11.87
N THR A 112 7.88 11.33 11.61
CA THR A 112 6.87 11.30 12.67
C THR A 112 6.45 9.86 12.90
N ILE A 113 6.53 9.40 14.15
CA ILE A 113 6.16 8.03 14.54
C ILE A 113 4.99 8.04 15.52
N MET A 114 4.23 6.95 15.51
CA MET A 114 3.23 6.62 16.51
C MET A 114 3.64 5.36 17.26
N TRP A 115 3.77 5.45 18.57
CA TRP A 115 3.96 4.29 19.44
C TRP A 115 2.66 3.52 19.52
N ASN A 116 2.58 2.36 18.85
CA ASN A 116 1.33 1.62 18.68
C ASN A 116 0.71 1.22 20.02
N ARG A 117 1.54 0.82 20.99
CA ARG A 117 1.08 0.39 22.32
C ARG A 117 0.52 1.53 23.17
N PHE A 118 1.06 2.74 23.00
CA PHE A 118 0.76 3.90 23.84
C PHE A 118 -0.14 4.93 23.16
N ASN A 119 -0.42 4.74 21.86
CA ASN A 119 -1.08 5.71 21.00
C ASN A 119 -0.46 7.12 21.11
N HIS A 120 0.87 7.17 21.24
CA HIS A 120 1.62 8.41 21.43
C HIS A 120 2.35 8.78 20.14
N ILE A 121 2.12 10.00 19.65
CA ILE A 121 2.74 10.52 18.43
C ILE A 121 3.85 11.49 18.82
N GLN A 122 5.01 11.33 18.22
CA GLN A 122 6.15 12.21 18.44
C GLN A 122 7.08 12.26 17.23
N PRO A 123 7.88 13.32 17.08
CA PRO A 123 8.94 13.35 16.11
C PRO A 123 10.06 12.38 16.51
N ALA A 124 10.72 11.82 15.51
CA ALA A 124 11.87 10.97 15.68
C ALA A 124 12.90 11.20 14.58
N TRP A 125 14.16 10.91 14.93
CA TRP A 125 15.23 10.72 13.98
C TRP A 125 15.44 9.22 13.80
N ILE A 126 15.56 8.76 12.56
CA ILE A 126 15.94 7.38 12.26
C ILE A 126 17.20 7.38 11.41
N GLU A 127 18.22 6.64 11.84
CA GLU A 127 19.44 6.48 11.06
C GLU A 127 19.15 5.80 9.71
N ALA A 128 20.05 6.01 8.75
CA ALA A 128 19.91 5.44 7.42
C ALA A 128 19.82 3.91 7.47
N LEU A 129 18.68 3.37 7.01
CA LEU A 129 18.44 1.94 6.91
C LEU A 129 18.89 1.40 5.54
N PRO A 130 19.18 0.09 5.45
CA PRO A 130 19.46 -0.57 4.17
C PRO A 130 18.27 -0.53 3.20
N GLU A 131 17.05 -0.58 3.74
CA GLU A 131 15.81 -0.44 2.97
C GLU A 131 15.22 0.97 3.13
N PRO A 132 14.62 1.55 2.07
CA PRO A 132 14.00 2.86 2.16
C PRO A 132 12.81 2.86 3.12
N LEU A 133 12.65 3.99 3.83
CA LEU A 133 11.55 4.23 4.75
C LEU A 133 10.31 4.70 4.01
N TRP A 134 9.17 4.16 4.41
CA TRP A 134 7.90 4.42 3.75
C TRP A 134 6.81 4.80 4.75
N PRO A 135 6.14 5.95 4.57
CA PRO A 135 4.94 6.28 5.34
C PRO A 135 3.90 5.16 5.25
N GLY A 136 3.28 4.82 6.38
CA GLY A 136 2.35 3.70 6.52
C GLY A 136 3.02 2.36 6.86
N SER A 137 4.34 2.32 7.08
CA SER A 137 5.03 1.13 7.58
C SER A 137 4.98 1.06 9.10
N VAL A 138 4.81 -0.15 9.63
CA VAL A 138 5.07 -0.50 11.02
C VAL A 138 6.52 -0.97 11.13
N LEU A 139 7.28 -0.38 12.04
CA LEU A 139 8.64 -0.77 12.37
C LEU A 139 8.63 -1.56 13.69
N LEU A 140 9.35 -2.66 13.71
CA LEU A 140 9.72 -3.37 14.93
C LEU A 140 11.05 -2.81 15.39
N ILE A 141 11.06 -2.18 16.55
CA ILE A 141 12.28 -1.61 17.11
C ILE A 141 12.61 -2.23 18.47
N ALA A 142 13.88 -2.31 18.79
CA ALA A 142 14.34 -2.43 20.16
C ALA A 142 14.31 -1.02 20.80
N PRO A 143 13.46 -0.76 21.80
CA PRO A 143 13.42 0.56 22.43
C PRO A 143 14.71 0.83 23.21
N ASP A 144 15.28 2.02 23.03
CA ASP A 144 16.47 2.43 23.77
C ASP A 144 16.08 2.83 25.21
N PRO A 145 16.52 2.08 26.23
CA PRO A 145 16.17 2.37 27.63
C PRO A 145 16.80 3.67 28.13
N ALA A 146 17.82 4.23 27.46
CA ALA A 146 18.37 5.52 27.82
C ALA A 146 17.46 6.70 27.40
N GLN A 147 16.55 6.46 26.45
CA GLN A 147 15.65 7.50 25.92
C GLN A 147 14.22 7.37 26.45
N VAL A 148 13.74 6.15 26.68
CA VAL A 148 12.37 5.91 27.18
C VAL A 148 12.42 4.93 28.34
N MET A 149 12.03 5.42 29.52
CA MET A 149 11.92 4.62 30.74
C MET A 149 10.51 4.72 31.32
N PRO A 150 10.06 3.69 32.07
CA PRO A 150 8.84 3.82 32.86
C PRO A 150 8.91 5.03 33.80
N SER A 151 7.81 5.78 33.89
CA SER A 151 7.65 6.94 34.78
C SER A 151 8.54 8.17 34.48
N THR A 152 9.27 8.18 33.37
CA THR A 152 9.94 9.39 32.87
C THR A 152 9.08 10.07 31.80
N PRO A 153 9.16 11.40 31.64
CA PRO A 153 8.51 12.07 30.52
C PRO A 153 9.06 11.54 29.19
N TRP A 154 8.23 11.57 28.14
CA TRP A 154 8.66 11.26 26.78
C TRP A 154 9.72 12.27 26.32
N PRO A 155 10.77 11.83 25.62
CA PRO A 155 11.74 12.75 25.04
C PRO A 155 11.05 13.59 23.96
N ALA A 156 11.49 14.85 23.80
CA ALA A 156 10.95 15.72 22.75
C ALA A 156 11.15 15.13 21.34
N THR A 157 12.27 14.43 21.15
CA THR A 157 12.64 13.72 19.93
C THR A 157 13.22 12.36 20.31
N TYR A 158 12.77 11.32 19.63
CA TYR A 158 13.32 9.97 19.82
C TYR A 158 14.28 9.59 18.69
N PHE A 159 15.37 8.91 19.02
CA PHE A 159 16.41 8.51 18.08
C PHE A 159 16.38 6.99 17.91
N ILE A 160 16.10 6.55 16.69
CA ILE A 160 16.09 5.16 16.27
C ILE A 160 17.40 4.87 15.55
N ARG A 161 18.25 4.00 16.12
CA ARG A 161 19.46 3.56 15.42
C ARG A 161 19.11 2.52 14.38
N ALA A 162 19.93 2.44 13.33
CA ALA A 162 19.70 1.48 12.26
C ALA A 162 19.75 0.03 12.77
N ALA A 163 20.63 -0.24 13.75
CA ALA A 163 20.76 -1.55 14.40
C ALA A 163 19.55 -1.91 15.28
N ASP A 164 18.82 -0.91 15.78
CA ASP A 164 17.66 -1.11 16.65
C ASP A 164 16.37 -1.32 15.84
N CYS A 165 16.40 -1.05 14.53
CA CYS A 165 15.30 -1.34 13.61
C CYS A 165 15.40 -2.77 13.09
N LEU A 166 14.64 -3.67 13.70
CA LEU A 166 14.77 -5.12 13.52
C LEU A 166 14.01 -5.64 12.29
N ALA A 167 12.84 -5.08 12.03
CA ALA A 167 12.00 -5.47 10.90
C ALA A 167 10.98 -4.36 10.57
N TRP A 168 10.35 -4.45 9.40
CA TRP A 168 9.22 -3.61 9.06
C TRP A 168 8.17 -4.38 8.26
N ALA A 169 6.93 -3.89 8.33
CA ALA A 169 5.80 -4.42 7.57
C ALA A 169 4.80 -3.30 7.20
N PRO A 170 4.00 -3.44 6.13
CA PRO A 170 2.97 -2.48 5.78
C PRO A 170 1.81 -2.50 6.79
N ALA A 171 1.40 -1.35 7.34
CA ALA A 171 0.29 -1.27 8.31
C ALA A 171 -1.03 -1.79 7.75
N GLU A 172 -1.37 -1.43 6.50
CA GLU A 172 -2.58 -1.91 5.82
C GLU A 172 -2.56 -3.42 5.50
N GLY A 173 -1.41 -4.08 5.68
CA GLY A 173 -1.23 -5.51 5.48
C GLY A 173 -1.45 -6.33 6.76
N GLN A 174 -1.63 -5.69 7.91
CA GLN A 174 -1.83 -6.36 9.19
C GLN A 174 -3.19 -7.07 9.17
N GLN A 175 -3.18 -8.40 9.19
CA GLN A 175 -4.40 -9.18 9.36
C GLN A 175 -4.66 -9.28 10.86
N HIS A 176 -5.72 -8.63 11.33
CA HIS A 176 -6.25 -8.82 12.68
C HIS A 176 -6.88 -10.20 12.84
#